data_AF-A0A2K9P466-F1
#
_entry.id   AF-A0A2K9P466-F1
#
_cell.length_a   1.000
_cell.length_b   1.000
_cell.length_c   1.000
_cell.angle_alpha   90.00
_cell.angle_beta   90.00
_cell.angle_gamma   90.00
#
_symmetry.space_group_name_H-M   'P 1'
#
loop_
_entity.id
_entity.type
_entity.pdbx_description
1 polymer ?
#
loop_
_entity_poly.entity_id
_entity_poly.type
_entity_poly.pdbx_seq_one_letter_code
_entity_poly.pdbx_strand_id
1 'polypeptide(L)'
;MSYFLDPFSKVNIQQIASFIMYGDEFTIPTKGSYEQRIEEAWNSFVEEAKKLYPDLKETDRIFDFIIFYASVVEEIYMEVGIRCGAQLVIKLFEKDI
;
A
#
# COMPACT_ATOMS: atom_id res chain seq x y z
N MET A 1 18.60 -7.41 -28.06
CA MET A 1 18.04 -6.57 -26.98
C MET A 1 16.67 -7.12 -26.55
N SER A 2 16.63 -8.23 -25.82
CA SER A 2 15.37 -8.75 -25.24
C SER A 2 15.55 -9.51 -23.91
N TYR A 3 16.79 -9.72 -23.44
CA TYR A 3 17.05 -10.54 -22.25
C TYR A 3 16.91 -9.80 -20.90
N PHE A 4 16.81 -8.47 -20.89
CA PHE A 4 16.68 -7.68 -19.65
C PHE A 4 15.24 -7.36 -19.25
N LEU A 5 14.25 -7.63 -20.11
CA LEU A 5 12.83 -7.38 -19.81
C LEU A 5 12.10 -8.63 -19.28
N ASP A 6 12.72 -9.82 -19.43
CA ASP A 6 12.15 -11.08 -18.94
C ASP A 6 12.27 -11.31 -17.41
N PRO A 7 13.23 -10.73 -16.65
CA PRO A 7 13.22 -10.84 -15.20
C PRO A 7 12.02 -10.14 -14.58
N PHE A 8 11.62 -8.97 -15.12
CA PHE A 8 10.51 -8.18 -14.60
C PHE A 8 9.13 -8.76 -14.96
N SER A 9 9.04 -9.70 -15.91
CA SER A 9 7.79 -10.40 -16.23
C SER A 9 7.33 -11.33 -15.09
N LYS A 10 8.23 -11.68 -14.17
CA LYS A 10 7.99 -12.56 -13.01
C LYS A 10 8.09 -11.86 -11.66
N VAL A 11 8.51 -10.59 -11.62
CA VAL A 11 8.67 -9.85 -10.37
C VAL A 11 7.34 -9.20 -10.03
N ASN A 12 6.71 -9.65 -8.95
CA ASN A 12 5.49 -9.06 -8.44
C ASN A 12 5.77 -7.59 -8.05
N ILE A 13 4.85 -6.67 -8.32
CA ILE A 13 4.97 -5.26 -7.92
C ILE A 13 5.27 -5.10 -6.42
N GLN A 14 4.84 -6.06 -5.58
CA GLN A 14 5.22 -6.19 -4.17
C GLN A 14 6.73 -6.36 -3.96
N GLN A 15 7.40 -7.14 -4.80
CA GLN A 15 8.84 -7.38 -4.73
C GLN A 15 9.62 -6.14 -5.20
N ILE A 16 9.15 -5.46 -6.25
CA ILE A 16 9.74 -4.18 -6.69
C ILE A 16 9.56 -3.11 -5.60
N ALA A 17 8.35 -2.97 -5.06
CA ALA A 17 8.06 -2.04 -3.98
C ALA A 17 8.88 -2.35 -2.73
N SER A 18 8.99 -3.63 -2.35
CA SER A 18 9.80 -4.07 -1.21
C SER A 18 11.28 -3.76 -1.41
N PHE A 19 11.83 -4.05 -2.58
CA PHE A 19 13.23 -3.70 -2.91
C PHE A 19 13.47 -2.18 -2.86
N ILE A 20 12.53 -1.38 -3.35
CA ILE A 20 12.63 0.10 -3.29
C ILE A 20 12.53 0.60 -1.84
N MET A 21 11.67 0.02 -1.02
CA MET A 21 11.41 0.46 0.35
C MET A 21 12.46 -0.03 1.35
N TYR A 22 12.98 -1.25 1.18
CA TYR A 22 13.81 -1.94 2.16
C TYR A 22 15.19 -2.38 1.62
N GLY A 23 15.49 -2.15 0.34
CA GLY A 23 16.76 -2.53 -0.28
C GLY A 23 16.94 -4.04 -0.41
N ASP A 24 18.18 -4.52 -0.26
CA ASP A 24 18.55 -5.94 -0.34
C ASP A 24 18.21 -6.73 0.95
N GLU A 25 17.75 -6.02 2.00
CA GLU A 25 17.18 -6.64 3.21
C GLU A 25 15.74 -7.09 2.91
N PHE A 26 15.67 -8.15 2.09
CA PHE A 26 14.45 -8.79 1.66
C PHE A 26 13.77 -9.47 2.85
N THR A 27 12.88 -8.73 3.53
CA THR A 27 11.84 -9.33 4.35
C THR A 27 10.53 -9.12 3.60
N ILE A 28 9.91 -10.20 3.10
CA ILE A 28 8.48 -10.16 2.79
C ILE A 28 7.80 -10.20 4.16
N PRO A 29 7.33 -9.09 4.75
CA PRO A 29 6.95 -9.12 6.16
C PRO A 29 5.53 -9.66 6.33
N THR A 30 4.78 -9.88 5.25
CA THR A 30 3.33 -9.98 5.35
C THR A 30 2.79 -11.14 4.55
N LYS A 31 2.32 -12.15 5.28
CA LYS A 31 1.48 -13.24 4.79
C LYS A 31 0.12 -12.67 4.38
N GLY A 32 -0.47 -13.17 3.29
CA GLY A 32 -1.82 -12.82 2.84
C GLY A 32 -1.89 -11.79 1.70
N SER A 33 -3.05 -11.70 1.06
CA SER A 33 -3.32 -10.69 0.01
C SER A 33 -3.41 -9.28 0.61
N TYR A 34 -3.39 -8.25 -0.23
CA TYR A 34 -3.56 -6.88 0.25
C TYR A 34 -4.92 -6.70 0.95
N GLU A 35 -5.97 -7.29 0.39
CA GLU A 35 -7.33 -7.28 0.95
C GLU A 35 -7.37 -7.94 2.33
N GLN A 36 -6.75 -9.13 2.46
CA GLN A 36 -6.69 -9.83 3.74
C GLN A 36 -5.99 -9.00 4.82
N ARG A 37 -4.90 -8.32 4.47
CA ARG A 37 -4.15 -7.48 5.41
C ARG A 37 -4.96 -6.25 5.84
N ILE A 38 -5.69 -5.64 4.92
CA ILE A 38 -6.57 -4.50 5.23
C ILE A 38 -7.71 -4.97 6.14
N GLU A 39 -8.32 -6.11 5.83
CA GLU A 39 -9.42 -6.69 6.62
C GLU A 39 -8.95 -7.06 8.04
N GLU A 40 -7.79 -7.72 8.18
CA GLU A 40 -7.20 -8.06 9.48
C GLU A 40 -6.91 -6.81 10.33
N ALA A 41 -6.30 -5.78 9.73
CA ALA A 41 -6.01 -4.53 10.41
C ALA A 41 -7.29 -3.79 10.84
N TRP A 42 -8.30 -3.74 9.96
CA TRP A 42 -9.59 -3.12 10.25
C TRP A 42 -10.31 -3.85 11.38
N ASN A 43 -10.41 -5.17 11.33
CA ASN A 43 -11.07 -5.97 12.36
C ASN A 43 -10.40 -5.80 13.72
N SER A 44 -9.06 -5.83 13.77
CA SER A 44 -8.31 -5.59 15.00
C SER A 44 -8.59 -4.21 15.59
N PHE A 45 -8.64 -3.17 14.75
CA PHE A 45 -8.99 -1.82 15.18
C PHE A 45 -10.43 -1.73 15.72
N VAL A 46 -11.39 -2.32 15.00
CA VAL A 46 -12.81 -2.31 15.39
C VAL A 46 -13.02 -3.00 16.74
N GLU A 47 -12.39 -4.16 16.95
CA GLU A 47 -12.49 -4.89 18.22
C GLU A 47 -11.96 -4.07 19.40
N GLU A 48 -10.84 -3.37 19.24
CA GLU A 48 -10.25 -2.58 20.32
C GLU A 48 -11.03 -1.29 20.58
N ALA A 49 -11.51 -0.61 19.52
CA ALA A 49 -12.35 0.57 19.63
C ALA A 49 -13.63 0.28 20.43
N LYS A 50 -14.30 -0.84 20.15
CA LYS A 50 -15.51 -1.27 20.88
C LYS A 50 -15.26 -1.57 22.37
N LYS A 51 -14.05 -2.04 22.73
CA LYS A 51 -13.69 -2.26 24.15
C LYS A 51 -13.48 -0.93 24.88
N LEU A 52 -12.83 0.02 24.23
CA LEU A 52 -12.49 1.32 24.81
C LEU A 52 -13.69 2.25 24.93
N TYR A 53 -14.64 2.17 24.00
CA TYR A 53 -15.82 3.04 23.94
C TYR A 53 -17.10 2.20 23.79
N PRO A 54 -17.66 1.68 24.90
CA PRO A 54 -18.86 0.84 24.84
C PRO A 54 -20.09 1.59 24.32
N ASP A 55 -20.10 2.92 24.41
CA ASP A 55 -21.13 3.75 23.79
C ASP A 55 -20.95 3.77 22.27
N LEU A 56 -21.99 3.31 21.57
CA LEU A 56 -22.01 3.23 20.11
C LEU A 56 -21.75 4.58 19.44
N LYS A 57 -22.23 5.68 20.02
CA LYS A 57 -22.06 7.02 19.44
C LYS A 57 -20.62 7.53 19.56
N GLU A 58 -19.95 7.22 20.67
CA GLU A 58 -18.54 7.59 20.84
C GLU A 58 -17.63 6.75 19.93
N THR A 59 -17.96 5.46 19.82
CA THR A 59 -17.31 4.54 18.88
C THR A 59 -17.46 5.00 17.42
N ASP A 60 -18.69 5.32 16.97
CA ASP A 60 -18.96 5.79 15.60
C ASP A 60 -18.17 7.08 15.30
N ARG A 61 -18.12 8.01 16.25
CA ARG A 61 -17.39 9.27 16.07
C ARG A 61 -15.88 9.06 15.92
N ILE A 62 -15.31 8.09 16.64
CA ILE A 62 -13.88 7.75 16.49
C ILE A 62 -13.62 7.07 15.15
N PHE A 63 -14.54 6.21 14.70
CA PHE A 63 -14.48 5.63 13.35
C PHE A 63 -14.48 6.71 12.27
N ASP A 64 -15.33 7.74 12.39
CA ASP A 64 -15.36 8.83 11.41
C ASP A 64 -14.00 9.56 11.31
N PHE A 65 -13.36 9.85 12.45
CA PHE A 65 -12.06 10.53 12.46
C PHE A 65 -10.94 9.68 11.85
N ILE A 66 -10.88 8.39 12.19
CA ILE A 66 -9.82 7.53 11.66
C ILE A 66 -10.02 7.21 10.18
N ILE A 67 -11.28 7.03 9.74
CA ILE A 67 -11.60 6.82 8.33
C ILE A 67 -11.20 8.06 7.55
N PHE A 68 -11.57 9.26 8.03
CA PHE A 68 -11.18 10.51 7.39
C PHE A 68 -9.65 10.64 7.26
N TYR A 69 -8.91 10.38 8.35
CA TYR A 69 -7.45 10.38 8.32
C TYR A 69 -6.89 9.38 7.30
N ALA A 70 -7.38 8.12 7.32
CA ALA A 70 -6.95 7.08 6.41
C ALA A 70 -7.22 7.45 4.95
N SER A 71 -8.37 8.06 4.64
CA SER A 71 -8.71 8.53 3.29
C SER A 71 -7.75 9.62 2.80
N VAL A 72 -7.38 10.58 3.65
CA VAL A 72 -6.40 11.62 3.29
C VAL A 72 -5.02 11.01 3.01
N VAL A 73 -4.60 10.04 3.84
CA VAL A 73 -3.32 9.32 3.63
C VAL A 73 -3.35 8.55 2.32
N GLU A 74 -4.42 7.79 2.06
CA GLU A 74 -4.60 7.02 0.83
C GLU A 74 -4.53 7.91 -0.42
N GLU A 75 -5.24 9.05 -0.41
CA GLU A 75 -5.26 10.01 -1.51
C GLU A 75 -3.85 10.52 -1.85
N ILE A 76 -3.09 10.97 -0.83
CA ILE A 76 -1.74 11.51 -1.01
C ILE A 76 -0.80 10.43 -1.58
N TYR A 77 -0.80 9.23 -1.01
CA TYR A 77 0.09 8.17 -1.47
C TYR A 77 -0.30 7.62 -2.85
N MET A 78 -1.59 7.58 -3.17
CA MET A 78 -2.05 7.23 -4.52
C MET A 78 -1.55 8.25 -5.55
N GLU A 79 -1.70 9.55 -5.26
CA GLU A 79 -1.20 10.61 -6.15
C GLU A 79 0.32 10.50 -6.37
N VAL A 80 1.08 10.34 -5.29
CA VAL A 80 2.54 10.14 -5.36
C VAL A 80 2.89 8.91 -6.18
N GLY A 81 2.21 7.79 -5.94
CA GLY A 81 2.40 6.54 -6.68
C GLY A 81 2.16 6.69 -8.18
N ILE A 82 1.07 7.35 -8.56
CA ILE A 82 0.74 7.63 -9.98
C ILE A 82 1.82 8.50 -10.61
N ARG A 83 2.23 9.60 -9.95
CA ARG A 83 3.26 10.52 -10.47
C ARG A 83 4.60 9.81 -10.66
N CYS A 84 5.03 9.02 -9.68
CA CYS A 84 6.26 8.23 -9.76
C CYS A 84 6.17 7.18 -10.88
N GLY A 85 5.06 6.46 -10.97
CA GLY A 85 4.83 5.48 -12.04
C GLY A 85 4.88 6.11 -13.44
N ALA A 86 4.24 7.26 -13.62
CA ALA A 86 4.26 8.00 -14.88
C ALA A 86 5.68 8.45 -15.26
N GLN A 87 6.46 8.97 -14.31
CA GLN A 87 7.85 9.37 -14.55
C GLN A 87 8.74 8.19 -14.93
N LEU A 88 8.55 7.03 -14.30
CA LEU A 88 9.28 5.81 -14.65
C LEU A 88 8.96 5.35 -16.07
N VAL A 89 7.68 5.35 -16.44
CA VAL A 89 7.22 5.03 -17.80
C VAL A 89 7.87 5.97 -18.82
N ILE A 90 7.82 7.28 -18.61
CA ILE A 90 8.44 8.26 -19.51
C ILE A 90 9.94 7.97 -19.70
N LYS A 91 10.68 7.79 -18.60
CA LYS A 91 12.13 7.49 -18.66
C LYS A 91 12.47 6.17 -19.33
N LEU A 92 11.59 5.17 -19.23
CA LEU A 92 11.77 3.89 -19.93
C LEU A 92 11.61 4.07 -21.43
N PHE A 93 10.60 4.82 -21.88
CA PHE A 93 10.34 5.04 -23.31
C PHE A 93 11.22 6.12 -23.95
N GLU A 94 11.82 7.03 -23.17
CA GLU A 94 12.85 7.97 -23.66
C GLU A 94 14.17 7.28 -24.04
N LYS A 95 14.42 6.05 -23.55
CA LYS A 95 15.67 5.32 -23.79
C LYS A 95 15.69 4.52 -25.10
N ASP A 96 14.57 4.46 -25.81
CA ASP A 96 14.37 3.73 -27.07
C ASP A 96 14.32 4.65 -28.32
N ILE A 97 14.73 5.93 -28.21
CA ILE A 97 14.95 6.88 -29.32
C ILE A 97 16.41 7.29 -29.40
#